data_AF-A0AAV7VBB7-F1
#
_entry.id   AF-A0AAV7VBB7-F1
#
_cell.length_a   1.000
_cell.length_b   1.000
_cell.length_c   1.000
_cell.angle_alpha   90.00
_cell.angle_beta   90.00
_cell.angle_gamma   90.00
#
_symmetry.space_group_name_H-M   'P 1'
#
loop_
_entity.id
_entity.type
_entity.pdbx_description
1 polymer ?
#
loop_
_entity_poly.entity_id
_entity_poly.type
_entity_poly.pdbx_seq_one_letter_code
_entity_poly.pdbx_strand_id
1 'polypeptide(L)'
;MNPPVYRQLVDLSTMEERLIILTYRLNRATIHELCAQLEPDLMSPIRQPTGIPPLVQVLSVLHFLASGSFQTTVGIASGMSQPMFSKVLSRVLSALMKSVRSYIIFPEVGELATVKGDFYALGHIPNVIGAIDGTHVALVPPRDREQVYRNRKNYHSMNIQVVCLADQYISHVNAKFPGSVHDAYILRNSSIPYVMEQLQRHRVWLVGDSGYPNLSWLLTPVRNPRTRAEERYNEAHGRTRRVIERTFGLLKARFRCLHMTGGSLMYSPKKVCHIIVACCMLHNLALRRQVPFLQEDGRDGGVVAAVEPEESDEEEDDGAETDNRDRIIEQYFQ
;
A
#
# COMPACT_ATOMS: atom_id res chain seq x y z
N MET A 1 -19.49 -29.64 -29.16
CA MET A 1 -19.19 -29.25 -27.76
C MET A 1 -19.79 -27.89 -27.53
N ASN A 2 -20.82 -27.78 -26.68
CA ASN A 2 -21.33 -26.47 -26.28
C ASN A 2 -20.26 -25.77 -25.42
N PRO A 3 -19.98 -24.47 -25.65
CA PRO A 3 -19.15 -23.72 -24.72
C PRO A 3 -19.82 -23.73 -23.34
N PRO A 4 -19.05 -23.79 -22.25
CA PRO A 4 -19.61 -23.76 -20.91
C PRO A 4 -20.43 -22.48 -20.72
N VAL A 5 -21.73 -22.63 -20.54
CA VAL A 5 -22.65 -21.53 -20.26
C VAL A 5 -22.37 -21.05 -18.83
N TYR A 6 -21.78 -19.86 -18.71
CA TYR A 6 -21.58 -19.22 -17.41
C TYR A 6 -22.94 -18.85 -16.82
N ARG A 7 -23.29 -19.43 -15.66
CA ARG A 7 -24.50 -19.08 -14.91
C ARG A 7 -24.14 -17.90 -14.00
N GLN A 8 -24.68 -16.72 -14.29
CA GLN A 8 -24.46 -15.52 -13.48
C GLN A 8 -25.09 -15.72 -12.11
N LEU A 9 -24.26 -15.89 -11.08
CA LEU A 9 -24.69 -16.19 -9.71
C LEU A 9 -24.50 -15.02 -8.73
N VAL A 10 -23.88 -13.93 -9.18
CA VAL A 10 -23.70 -12.71 -8.37
C VAL A 10 -24.43 -11.56 -9.02
N ASP A 11 -25.46 -11.08 -8.34
CA ASP A 11 -26.17 -9.85 -8.66
C ASP A 11 -26.03 -8.86 -7.51
N LEU A 12 -25.16 -7.86 -7.69
CA LEU A 12 -24.96 -6.79 -6.72
C LEU A 12 -26.26 -6.04 -6.40
N SER A 13 -27.23 -6.03 -7.31
CA SER A 13 -28.50 -5.30 -7.13
C SER A 13 -29.29 -5.81 -5.92
N THR A 14 -29.18 -7.10 -5.62
CA THR A 14 -29.95 -7.79 -4.57
C THR A 14 -29.21 -7.93 -3.24
N MET A 15 -27.89 -7.71 -3.22
CA MET A 15 -27.08 -7.83 -2.01
C MET A 15 -27.24 -6.61 -1.09
N GLU A 16 -27.16 -6.79 0.23
CA GLU A 16 -27.09 -5.66 1.17
C GLU A 16 -25.74 -4.93 1.05
N GLU A 17 -25.75 -3.60 1.15
CA GLU A 17 -24.54 -2.77 1.00
C GLU A 17 -23.43 -3.16 1.98
N ARG A 18 -23.80 -3.48 3.23
CA ARG A 18 -22.87 -3.97 4.26
C ARG A 18 -22.16 -5.25 3.81
N LEU A 19 -22.89 -6.19 3.22
CA LEU A 19 -22.33 -7.45 2.72
C LEU A 19 -21.41 -7.20 1.51
N ILE A 20 -21.76 -6.27 0.62
CA ILE A 20 -20.91 -5.89 -0.52
C ILE A 20 -19.56 -5.36 -0.02
N ILE A 21 -19.58 -4.45 0.96
CA ILE A 21 -18.35 -3.86 1.52
C ILE A 21 -17.53 -4.91 2.27
N LEU A 22 -18.15 -5.81 3.04
CA LEU A 22 -17.45 -6.92 3.69
C LEU A 22 -16.86 -7.91 2.67
N THR A 23 -17.51 -8.13 1.53
CA THR A 23 -17.08 -9.12 0.54
C THR A 23 -15.99 -8.60 -0.40
N TYR A 24 -16.12 -7.33 -0.83
CA TYR A 24 -15.34 -6.74 -1.92
C TYR A 24 -14.54 -5.51 -1.49
N ARG A 25 -14.71 -5.03 -0.25
CA ARG A 25 -14.00 -3.89 0.37
C ARG A 25 -14.28 -2.53 -0.27
N LEU A 26 -15.24 -2.49 -1.18
CA LEU A 26 -15.76 -1.34 -1.89
C LEU A 26 -17.29 -1.36 -1.82
N ASN A 27 -17.91 -0.18 -1.89
CA ASN A 27 -19.37 -0.07 -1.98
C ASN A 27 -19.83 -0.32 -3.44
N ARG A 28 -21.11 -0.61 -3.62
CA ARG A 28 -21.74 -0.94 -4.89
C ARG A 28 -21.47 0.11 -5.97
N ALA A 29 -21.66 1.38 -5.64
CA ALA A 29 -21.45 2.49 -6.57
C ALA A 29 -20.00 2.53 -7.07
N THR A 30 -19.03 2.39 -6.16
CA THR A 30 -17.60 2.37 -6.49
C THR A 30 -17.23 1.16 -7.33
N ILE A 31 -17.84 -0.01 -7.09
CA ILE A 31 -17.62 -1.21 -7.90
C ILE A 31 -18.14 -1.02 -9.33
N HIS A 32 -19.33 -0.44 -9.50
CA HIS A 32 -19.87 -0.16 -10.84
C HIS A 32 -19.02 0.86 -11.59
N GLU A 33 -18.59 1.93 -10.93
CA GLU A 33 -17.69 2.93 -11.51
C GLU A 33 -16.35 2.30 -11.94
N LEU A 34 -15.72 1.52 -11.04
CA LEU A 34 -14.49 0.81 -11.35
C LEU A 34 -14.69 -0.16 -12.51
N CYS A 35 -15.81 -0.89 -12.54
CA CYS A 35 -16.12 -1.80 -13.64
C CYS A 35 -16.25 -1.07 -14.98
N ALA A 36 -16.97 0.05 -15.02
CA ALA A 36 -17.10 0.88 -16.22
C ALA A 36 -15.75 1.43 -16.69
N GLN A 37 -14.88 1.84 -15.76
CA GLN A 37 -13.52 2.30 -16.08
C GLN A 37 -12.67 1.19 -16.72
N LEU A 38 -12.81 -0.06 -16.26
CA LEU A 38 -12.00 -1.18 -16.73
C LEU A 38 -12.60 -1.92 -17.94
N GLU A 39 -13.88 -1.69 -18.23
CA GLU A 39 -14.63 -2.38 -19.30
C GLU A 39 -13.95 -2.35 -20.68
N PRO A 40 -13.39 -1.21 -21.17
CA PRO A 40 -12.70 -1.16 -22.46
C PRO A 40 -11.53 -2.15 -22.56
N ASP A 41 -10.84 -2.38 -21.45
CA ASP A 41 -9.71 -3.31 -21.38
C ASP A 41 -10.15 -4.77 -21.20
N LEU A 42 -11.27 -4.98 -20.50
CA LEU A 42 -11.81 -6.30 -20.20
C LEU A 42 -12.62 -6.90 -21.35
N MET A 43 -13.17 -6.06 -22.23
CA MET A 43 -13.97 -6.47 -23.40
C MET A 43 -13.19 -6.51 -24.72
N SER A 44 -11.92 -6.07 -24.74
CA SER A 44 -11.15 -5.93 -25.99
C SER A 44 -11.06 -7.26 -26.79
N PRO A 45 -11.52 -7.29 -28.06
CA PRO A 45 -11.60 -8.51 -28.88
C PRO A 45 -10.23 -9.10 -29.25
N ILE A 46 -9.15 -8.31 -29.14
CA ILE A 46 -7.77 -8.73 -29.41
C ILE A 46 -7.27 -9.73 -28.36
N ARG A 47 -7.83 -9.69 -27.14
CA ARG A 47 -7.49 -10.58 -26.03
C ARG A 47 -8.67 -11.51 -25.77
N GLN A 48 -8.71 -12.64 -26.48
CA GLN A 48 -9.69 -13.75 -26.37
C GLN A 48 -10.70 -13.55 -25.22
N PRO A 49 -11.97 -13.24 -25.49
CA PRO A 49 -12.95 -13.11 -24.42
C PRO A 49 -13.00 -14.45 -23.69
N THR A 50 -12.76 -14.43 -22.38
CA THR A 50 -12.94 -15.61 -21.53
C THR A 50 -14.41 -16.07 -21.49
N GLY A 51 -15.31 -15.33 -22.13
CA GLY A 51 -16.77 -15.46 -22.03
C GLY A 51 -17.32 -14.90 -20.71
N ILE A 52 -16.46 -14.34 -19.85
CA ILE A 52 -16.83 -13.90 -18.51
C ILE A 52 -17.15 -12.40 -18.55
N PRO A 53 -18.33 -11.96 -18.08
CA PRO A 53 -18.69 -10.55 -18.02
C PRO A 53 -17.67 -9.70 -17.22
N PRO A 54 -17.40 -8.44 -17.61
CA PRO A 54 -16.46 -7.56 -16.91
C PRO A 54 -16.73 -7.44 -15.40
N LEU A 55 -18.01 -7.30 -15.02
CA LEU A 55 -18.41 -7.20 -13.61
C LEU A 55 -17.99 -8.44 -12.81
N VAL A 56 -18.22 -9.63 -13.36
CA VAL A 56 -17.82 -10.90 -12.73
C VAL A 56 -16.30 -10.99 -12.59
N GLN A 57 -15.56 -10.56 -13.61
CA GLN A 57 -14.09 -10.51 -13.56
C GLN A 57 -13.61 -9.60 -12.42
N VAL A 58 -14.16 -8.39 -12.32
CA VAL A 58 -13.82 -7.40 -11.29
C VAL A 58 -14.18 -7.92 -9.90
N LEU A 59 -15.41 -8.43 -9.70
CA LEU A 59 -15.85 -8.97 -8.41
C LEU A 59 -15.01 -10.16 -7.94
N SER A 60 -14.67 -11.07 -8.85
CA SER A 60 -13.81 -12.22 -8.54
C SER A 60 -12.44 -11.76 -8.03
N VAL A 61 -11.87 -10.74 -8.67
CA VAL A 61 -10.56 -10.21 -8.30
C VAL A 61 -10.63 -9.42 -6.99
N LEU A 62 -11.63 -8.53 -6.82
CA LEU A 62 -11.84 -7.81 -5.57
C LEU A 62 -11.99 -8.77 -4.39
N HIS A 63 -12.76 -9.84 -4.56
CA HIS A 63 -12.94 -10.84 -3.51
C HIS A 63 -11.64 -11.59 -3.17
N PHE A 64 -10.83 -11.94 -4.18
CA PHE A 64 -9.51 -12.53 -3.94
C PHE A 64 -8.59 -11.58 -3.17
N LEU A 65 -8.53 -10.30 -3.55
CA LEU A 65 -7.71 -9.32 -2.85
C LEU A 65 -8.19 -9.12 -1.40
N ALA A 66 -9.50 -9.10 -1.19
CA ALA A 66 -10.15 -8.93 0.10
C ALA A 66 -9.96 -10.10 1.06
N SER A 67 -10.01 -11.34 0.56
CA SER A 67 -9.98 -12.56 1.37
C SER A 67 -8.60 -13.22 1.47
N GLY A 68 -7.73 -13.02 0.46
CA GLY A 68 -6.46 -13.73 0.33
C GLY A 68 -6.59 -15.20 -0.09
N SER A 69 -7.81 -15.73 -0.23
CA SER A 69 -8.02 -17.15 -0.50
C SER A 69 -8.59 -17.40 -1.90
N PHE A 70 -7.91 -18.28 -2.63
CA PHE A 70 -8.39 -18.82 -3.89
C PHE A 70 -9.63 -19.70 -3.71
N GLN A 71 -9.67 -20.48 -2.64
CA GLN A 71 -10.72 -21.49 -2.42
C GLN A 71 -12.07 -20.80 -2.17
N THR A 72 -12.08 -19.71 -1.41
CA THR A 72 -13.27 -18.88 -1.19
C THR A 72 -13.70 -18.15 -2.46
N THR A 73 -12.73 -17.63 -3.23
CA THR A 73 -12.99 -16.95 -4.51
C THR A 73 -13.61 -17.88 -5.56
N VAL A 74 -13.12 -19.11 -5.69
CA VAL A 74 -13.68 -20.12 -6.58
C VAL A 74 -15.09 -20.54 -6.13
N GLY A 75 -15.34 -20.56 -4.82
CA GLY A 75 -16.67 -20.82 -4.24
C GLY A 75 -17.69 -19.71 -4.50
N ILE A 76 -17.30 -18.44 -4.36
CA ILE A 76 -18.20 -17.28 -4.52
C ILE A 76 -18.38 -16.89 -5.99
N ALA A 77 -17.31 -16.92 -6.80
CA ALA A 77 -17.36 -16.54 -8.22
C ALA A 77 -18.13 -17.54 -9.10
N SER A 78 -18.55 -18.67 -8.52
CA SER A 78 -19.40 -19.71 -9.09
C SER A 78 -19.00 -20.13 -10.52
N GLY A 79 -18.19 -21.18 -10.62
CA GLY A 79 -17.93 -21.88 -11.88
C GLY A 79 -16.63 -21.53 -12.59
N MET A 80 -15.75 -20.74 -11.98
CA MET A 80 -14.43 -20.45 -12.54
C MET A 80 -13.37 -21.44 -12.03
N SER A 81 -12.70 -22.16 -12.94
CA SER A 81 -11.54 -22.99 -12.57
C SER A 81 -10.34 -22.11 -12.18
N GLN A 82 -9.43 -22.63 -11.36
CA GLN A 82 -8.21 -21.91 -10.95
C GLN A 82 -7.39 -21.37 -12.15
N PRO A 83 -7.17 -22.12 -13.26
CA PRO A 83 -6.49 -21.59 -14.43
C PRO A 83 -7.22 -20.41 -15.08
N MET A 84 -8.56 -20.47 -15.14
CA MET A 84 -9.39 -19.38 -15.66
C MET A 84 -9.28 -18.14 -14.78
N PHE A 85 -9.34 -18.32 -13.46
CA PHE A 85 -9.16 -17.23 -12.50
C PHE A 85 -7.78 -16.57 -12.63
N SER A 86 -6.72 -17.35 -12.80
CA SER A 86 -5.39 -16.79 -13.01
C SER A 86 -5.31 -15.88 -14.24
N LYS A 87 -6.01 -16.23 -15.33
CA LYS A 87 -6.12 -15.38 -16.54
C LYS A 87 -6.94 -14.12 -16.26
N VAL A 88 -8.09 -14.24 -15.60
CA VAL A 88 -8.94 -13.11 -15.20
C VAL A 88 -8.17 -12.13 -14.32
N LEU A 89 -7.49 -12.63 -13.28
CA LEU A 89 -6.66 -11.80 -12.41
C LEU A 89 -5.60 -11.04 -13.20
N SER A 90 -4.89 -11.70 -14.11
CA SER A 90 -3.88 -11.01 -14.95
C SER A 90 -4.48 -9.91 -15.82
N ARG A 91 -5.69 -10.10 -16.36
CA ARG A 91 -6.39 -9.08 -17.18
C ARG A 91 -6.80 -7.89 -16.32
N VAL A 92 -7.48 -8.13 -15.20
CA VAL A 92 -7.94 -7.06 -14.30
C VAL A 92 -6.76 -6.30 -13.71
N LEU A 93 -5.71 -6.97 -13.24
CA LEU A 93 -4.49 -6.31 -12.79
C LEU A 93 -3.89 -5.45 -13.91
N SER A 94 -3.79 -5.96 -15.14
CA SER A 94 -3.27 -5.18 -16.27
C SER A 94 -4.11 -3.93 -16.56
N ALA A 95 -5.43 -3.98 -16.39
CA ALA A 95 -6.32 -2.83 -16.58
C ALA A 95 -6.17 -1.83 -15.42
N LEU A 96 -6.14 -2.30 -14.17
CA LEU A 96 -5.90 -1.47 -12.99
C LEU A 96 -4.56 -0.72 -13.08
N MET A 97 -3.48 -1.41 -13.49
CA MET A 97 -2.15 -0.81 -13.61
C MET A 97 -2.10 0.41 -14.56
N LYS A 98 -3.01 0.51 -15.55
CA LYS A 98 -3.10 1.68 -16.44
C LYS A 98 -3.63 2.92 -15.74
N SER A 99 -4.42 2.74 -14.67
CA SER A 99 -5.10 3.81 -13.95
C SER A 99 -4.39 4.22 -12.66
N VAL A 100 -3.37 3.48 -12.21
CA VAL A 100 -2.67 3.70 -10.92
C VAL A 100 -2.24 5.16 -10.73
N ARG A 101 -1.72 5.80 -11.78
CA ARG A 101 -1.22 7.19 -11.72
C ARG A 101 -2.31 8.22 -11.44
N SER A 102 -3.59 7.89 -11.62
CA SER A 102 -4.72 8.77 -11.28
C SER A 102 -5.17 8.65 -9.83
N TYR A 103 -4.60 7.70 -9.08
CA TYR A 103 -4.98 7.38 -7.70
C TYR A 103 -3.81 7.48 -6.71
N ILE A 104 -2.58 7.22 -7.15
CA ILE A 104 -1.36 7.36 -6.34
C ILE A 104 -0.59 8.55 -6.91
N ILE A 105 -0.76 9.70 -6.27
CA ILE A 105 -0.23 10.99 -6.71
C ILE A 105 0.55 11.60 -5.56
N PHE A 106 1.75 12.08 -5.86
CA PHE A 106 2.56 12.82 -4.90
C PHE A 106 2.12 14.29 -4.87
N PRO A 107 2.02 14.95 -3.69
CA PRO A 107 1.51 16.31 -3.60
C PRO A 107 2.23 17.31 -4.51
N GLU A 108 1.48 18.13 -5.21
CA GLU A 108 2.02 19.22 -6.02
C GLU A 108 2.28 20.47 -5.17
N VAL A 109 3.03 21.44 -5.73
CA VAL A 109 3.42 22.69 -5.02
C VAL A 109 2.20 23.44 -4.46
N GLY A 110 1.07 23.43 -5.18
CA GLY A 110 -0.17 24.09 -4.76
C GLY A 110 -0.84 23.46 -3.54
N GLU A 111 -0.55 22.18 -3.25
CA GLU A 111 -1.16 21.42 -2.15
C GLU A 111 -0.29 21.42 -0.89
N LEU A 112 0.99 21.80 -1.00
CA LEU A 112 1.96 21.70 0.10
C LEU A 112 1.51 22.44 1.36
N ALA A 113 0.85 23.58 1.24
CA ALA A 113 0.41 24.34 2.42
C ALA A 113 -0.57 23.52 3.28
N THR A 114 -1.54 22.87 2.64
CA THR A 114 -2.52 21.99 3.29
C THR A 114 -1.82 20.78 3.89
N VAL A 115 -1.03 20.05 3.09
CA VAL A 115 -0.35 18.82 3.53
C VAL A 115 0.57 19.09 4.72
N LYS A 116 1.31 20.21 4.71
CA LYS A 116 2.14 20.64 5.85
C LYS A 116 1.32 20.89 7.11
N GLY A 117 0.17 21.55 6.97
CA GLY A 117 -0.75 21.80 8.08
C GLY A 117 -1.26 20.50 8.70
N ASP A 118 -1.68 19.55 7.85
CA ASP A 118 -2.22 18.26 8.28
C ASP A 118 -1.18 17.44 9.04
N PHE A 119 0.07 17.39 8.56
CA PHE A 119 1.15 16.73 9.27
C PHE A 119 1.56 17.45 10.56
N TYR A 120 1.56 18.78 10.55
CA TYR A 120 1.88 19.55 11.75
C TYR A 120 0.89 19.26 12.88
N ALA A 121 -0.40 19.01 12.55
CA ALA A 121 -1.41 18.61 13.52
C ALA A 121 -1.17 17.22 14.14
N LEU A 122 -0.38 16.34 13.51
CA LEU A 122 -0.09 14.99 14.03
C LEU A 122 0.99 15.00 15.13
N GLY A 123 2.07 15.75 14.93
CA GLY A 123 3.25 15.67 15.80
C GLY A 123 4.04 16.97 15.95
N HIS A 124 3.57 18.09 15.41
CA HIS A 124 4.21 19.41 15.50
C HIS A 124 5.60 19.52 14.86
N ILE A 125 5.99 18.60 13.97
CA ILE A 125 7.18 18.78 13.14
C ILE A 125 6.82 19.69 11.95
N PRO A 126 7.47 20.85 11.78
CA PRO A 126 7.13 21.79 10.73
C PRO A 126 7.49 21.25 9.35
N ASN A 127 6.66 21.58 8.35
CA ASN A 127 6.89 21.32 6.93
C ASN A 127 7.01 19.84 6.49
N VAL A 128 6.56 18.88 7.29
CA VAL A 128 6.46 17.48 6.86
C VAL A 128 5.36 17.34 5.81
N ILE A 129 5.62 16.56 4.75
CA ILE A 129 4.66 16.34 3.65
C ILE A 129 4.34 14.87 3.39
N GLY A 130 4.97 13.96 4.13
CA GLY A 130 4.75 12.53 3.98
C GLY A 130 5.47 11.73 5.05
N ALA A 131 4.93 10.56 5.37
CA ALA A 131 5.63 9.53 6.12
C ALA A 131 6.01 8.39 5.18
N ILE A 132 7.27 7.95 5.22
CA ILE A 132 7.84 6.89 4.38
C ILE A 132 8.24 5.70 5.23
N ASP A 133 7.91 4.50 4.78
CA ASP A 133 8.33 3.26 5.45
C ASP A 133 8.26 2.06 4.51
N GLY A 134 8.93 0.97 4.90
CA GLY A 134 8.91 -0.33 4.26
C GLY A 134 7.83 -1.25 4.83
N THR A 135 7.38 -2.22 4.05
CA THR A 135 6.57 -3.32 4.56
C THR A 135 6.71 -4.57 3.71
N HIS A 136 6.68 -5.73 4.35
CA HIS A 136 6.81 -7.01 3.68
C HIS A 136 5.47 -7.64 3.29
N VAL A 137 5.41 -8.22 2.08
CA VAL A 137 4.31 -9.06 1.60
C VAL A 137 4.83 -10.44 1.22
N ALA A 138 4.27 -11.47 1.85
CA ALA A 138 4.72 -12.85 1.69
C ALA A 138 4.46 -13.39 0.28
N LEU A 139 5.44 -14.10 -0.29
CA LEU A 139 5.29 -14.85 -1.54
C LEU A 139 5.94 -16.22 -1.44
N VAL A 140 5.58 -17.10 -2.37
CA VAL A 140 6.37 -18.29 -2.66
C VAL A 140 7.37 -17.93 -3.76
N PRO A 141 8.68 -17.87 -3.47
CA PRO A 141 9.67 -17.40 -4.43
C PRO A 141 9.94 -18.47 -5.51
N PRO A 142 10.50 -18.06 -6.67
CA PRO A 142 11.09 -18.99 -7.61
C PRO A 142 12.22 -19.80 -6.97
N ARG A 143 12.26 -21.12 -7.21
CA ARG A 143 13.21 -22.05 -6.58
C ARG A 143 14.68 -21.70 -6.87
N ASP A 144 14.96 -21.09 -8.02
CA ASP A 144 16.30 -20.72 -8.47
C ASP A 144 16.86 -19.48 -7.77
N ARG A 145 16.02 -18.68 -7.10
CA ARG A 145 16.40 -17.40 -6.48
C ARG A 145 15.77 -17.20 -5.10
N GLU A 146 15.50 -18.28 -4.37
CA GLU A 146 14.80 -18.24 -3.09
C GLU A 146 15.46 -17.28 -2.07
N GLN A 147 16.79 -17.33 -1.97
CA GLN A 147 17.55 -16.60 -0.96
C GLN A 147 17.37 -15.07 -1.03
N VAL A 148 17.21 -14.49 -2.22
CA VAL A 148 17.03 -13.03 -2.32
C VAL A 148 15.67 -12.56 -1.79
N TYR A 149 14.70 -13.47 -1.64
CA TYR A 149 13.40 -13.10 -1.07
C TYR A 149 13.33 -13.29 0.44
N ARG A 150 14.35 -13.89 1.06
CA ARG A 150 14.37 -14.12 2.51
C ARG A 150 14.65 -12.82 3.25
N ASN A 151 13.71 -12.40 4.08
CA ASN A 151 13.85 -11.19 4.89
C ASN A 151 14.50 -11.48 6.26
N ARG A 152 14.71 -10.42 7.04
CA ARG A 152 15.27 -10.47 8.40
C ARG A 152 14.46 -11.35 9.36
N LYS A 153 13.14 -11.46 9.16
CA LYS A 153 12.22 -12.32 9.93
C LYS A 153 12.17 -13.78 9.42
N ASN A 154 13.13 -14.20 8.61
CA ASN A 154 13.29 -15.57 8.11
C ASN A 154 12.12 -16.13 7.28
N TYR A 155 11.35 -15.28 6.60
CA TYR A 155 10.36 -15.70 5.61
C TYR A 155 10.54 -15.02 4.25
N HIS A 156 9.94 -15.60 3.20
CA HIS A 156 10.05 -15.07 1.84
C HIS A 156 9.03 -13.97 1.57
N SER A 157 9.50 -12.82 1.09
CA SER A 157 8.64 -11.65 0.87
C SER A 157 9.13 -10.76 -0.27
N MET A 158 8.24 -9.89 -0.75
CA MET A 158 8.60 -8.64 -1.42
C MET A 158 8.71 -7.57 -0.34
N ASN A 159 9.76 -6.73 -0.40
CA ASN A 159 9.83 -5.50 0.39
C ASN A 159 9.24 -4.34 -0.45
N ILE A 160 8.32 -3.59 0.16
CA ILE A 160 7.56 -2.53 -0.48
C ILE A 160 7.79 -1.24 0.29
N GLN A 161 8.29 -0.21 -0.38
CA GLN A 161 8.35 1.13 0.18
C GLN A 161 7.11 1.92 -0.20
N VAL A 162 6.52 2.63 0.76
CA VAL A 162 5.35 3.47 0.57
C VAL A 162 5.57 4.83 1.20
N VAL A 163 5.10 5.89 0.54
CA VAL A 163 4.87 7.19 1.18
C VAL A 163 3.37 7.38 1.33
N CYS A 164 2.94 7.81 2.51
CA CYS A 164 1.56 8.21 2.77
C CYS A 164 1.44 9.63 3.29
N LEU A 165 0.26 10.21 3.12
CA LEU A 165 -0.13 11.52 3.66
C LEU A 165 -0.77 11.38 5.05
N ALA A 166 -1.03 12.51 5.71
CA ALA A 166 -1.58 12.55 7.07
C ALA A 166 -2.95 11.87 7.21
N ASP A 167 -3.73 11.86 6.12
CA ASP A 167 -5.03 11.21 5.97
C ASP A 167 -4.95 9.76 5.44
N GLN A 168 -3.74 9.18 5.42
CA GLN A 168 -3.46 7.79 5.03
C GLN A 168 -3.64 7.49 3.54
N TYR A 169 -3.75 8.51 2.69
CA TYR A 169 -3.59 8.34 1.25
C TYR A 169 -2.18 7.93 0.90
N ILE A 170 -2.05 6.89 0.07
CA ILE A 170 -0.77 6.45 -0.47
C ILE A 170 -0.38 7.38 -1.62
N SER A 171 0.68 8.16 -1.45
CA SER A 171 1.15 9.13 -2.44
C SER A 171 2.28 8.58 -3.32
N HIS A 172 2.96 7.52 -2.85
CA HIS A 172 3.97 6.80 -3.62
C HIS A 172 4.06 5.33 -3.20
N VAL A 173 4.39 4.45 -4.14
CA VAL A 173 4.64 3.03 -3.88
C VAL A 173 5.76 2.49 -4.77
N ASN A 174 6.69 1.75 -4.16
CA ASN A 174 7.75 1.01 -4.83
C ASN A 174 7.77 -0.45 -4.37
N ALA A 175 7.11 -1.33 -5.13
CA ALA A 175 6.92 -2.74 -4.80
C ALA A 175 7.85 -3.70 -5.58
N LYS A 176 9.02 -3.23 -6.01
CA LYS A 176 9.88 -3.95 -6.97
C LYS A 176 10.99 -4.79 -6.34
N PHE A 177 11.16 -4.75 -5.02
CA PHE A 177 12.35 -5.30 -4.37
C PHE A 177 12.06 -6.61 -3.63
N PRO A 178 12.98 -7.59 -3.73
CA PRO A 178 12.94 -8.79 -2.90
C PRO A 178 13.07 -8.47 -1.40
N GLY A 179 12.60 -9.39 -0.55
CA GLY A 179 12.55 -9.24 0.90
C GLY A 179 13.91 -9.14 1.59
N SER A 180 15.01 -9.52 0.94
CA SER A 180 16.36 -9.34 1.51
C SER A 180 16.89 -7.91 1.37
N VAL A 181 16.22 -7.04 0.60
CA VAL A 181 16.71 -5.69 0.29
C VAL A 181 16.29 -4.71 1.38
N HIS A 182 17.25 -3.95 1.88
CA HIS A 182 17.05 -2.91 2.89
C HIS A 182 16.34 -1.66 2.34
N ASP A 183 15.57 -1.03 3.20
CA ASP A 183 14.79 0.17 2.94
C ASP A 183 15.59 1.34 2.36
N ALA A 184 16.78 1.61 2.90
CA ALA A 184 17.70 2.61 2.36
C ALA A 184 18.08 2.35 0.89
N TYR A 185 18.28 1.08 0.51
CA TYR A 185 18.58 0.71 -0.87
C TYR A 185 17.36 0.93 -1.77
N ILE A 186 16.16 0.61 -1.30
CA ILE A 186 14.90 0.86 -2.03
C ILE A 186 14.72 2.36 -2.26
N LEU A 187 14.96 3.19 -1.22
CA LEU A 187 14.88 4.64 -1.30
C LEU A 187 15.79 5.20 -2.40
N ARG A 188 17.07 4.80 -2.39
CA ARG A 188 18.08 5.24 -3.36
C ARG A 188 17.71 4.87 -4.81
N ASN A 189 16.98 3.77 -4.98
CA ASN A 189 16.54 3.27 -6.29
C ASN A 189 15.05 3.59 -6.59
N SER A 190 14.46 4.53 -5.85
CA SER A 190 13.11 5.04 -6.08
C SER A 190 13.14 6.38 -6.81
N SER A 191 11.96 6.90 -7.18
CA SER A 191 11.83 8.26 -7.71
C SER A 191 11.78 9.34 -6.63
N ILE A 192 11.71 8.97 -5.34
CA ILE A 192 11.53 9.92 -4.23
C ILE A 192 12.68 10.92 -4.11
N PRO A 193 13.98 10.52 -4.17
CA PRO A 193 15.07 11.48 -4.11
C PRO A 193 14.93 12.61 -5.14
N TYR A 194 14.66 12.24 -6.40
CA TYR A 194 14.43 13.22 -7.47
C TYR A 194 13.25 14.15 -7.19
N VAL A 195 12.11 13.61 -6.74
CA VAL A 195 10.91 14.41 -6.40
C VAL A 195 11.22 15.39 -5.26
N MET A 196 11.89 14.92 -4.20
CA MET A 196 12.19 15.74 -3.04
C MET A 196 13.23 16.83 -3.33
N GLU A 197 14.22 16.55 -4.18
CA GLU A 197 15.17 17.56 -4.69
C GLU A 197 14.46 18.70 -5.43
N GLN A 198 13.47 18.40 -6.28
CA GLN A 198 12.67 19.43 -6.97
C GLN A 198 11.85 20.30 -6.01
N LEU A 199 11.47 19.74 -4.86
CA LEU A 199 10.69 20.42 -3.82
C LEU A 199 11.56 21.06 -2.74
N GLN A 200 12.88 20.89 -2.76
CA GLN A 200 13.81 21.32 -1.70
C GLN A 200 13.68 22.83 -1.38
N ARG A 201 13.46 23.67 -2.39
CA ARG A 201 13.23 25.13 -2.23
C ARG A 201 12.02 25.47 -1.34
N HIS A 202 11.07 24.55 -1.18
CA HIS A 202 9.90 24.71 -0.33
C HIS A 202 10.13 24.26 1.13
N ARG A 203 11.36 23.85 1.48
CA ARG A 203 11.76 23.38 2.81
C ARG A 203 10.81 22.30 3.33
N VAL A 204 10.61 21.24 2.55
CA VAL A 204 9.70 20.14 2.85
C VAL A 204 10.46 18.90 3.28
N TRP A 205 9.84 18.10 4.16
CA TRP A 205 10.45 16.90 4.70
C TRP A 205 9.56 15.67 4.55
N LEU A 206 10.17 14.51 4.38
CA LEU A 206 9.55 13.24 4.74
C LEU A 206 10.01 12.83 6.14
N VAL A 207 9.21 12.04 6.85
CA VAL A 207 9.63 11.34 8.07
C VAL A 207 9.75 9.85 7.79
N GLY A 208 10.90 9.26 8.12
CA GLY A 208 11.19 7.82 7.97
C GLY A 208 11.68 7.22 9.27
N ASP A 209 11.74 5.88 9.32
CA ASP A 209 12.30 5.16 10.47
C ASP A 209 13.84 5.24 10.54
N SER A 210 14.44 4.53 11.51
CA SER A 210 15.89 4.48 11.72
C SER A 210 16.65 3.63 10.68
N GLY A 211 15.94 2.86 9.86
CA GLY A 211 16.47 2.08 8.74
C GLY A 211 16.77 2.92 7.50
N TYR A 212 16.36 4.19 7.49
CA TYR A 212 16.72 5.19 6.50
C TYR A 212 17.91 6.06 6.94
N PRO A 213 18.69 6.60 5.99
CA PRO A 213 19.64 7.67 6.30
C PRO A 213 18.91 8.98 6.62
N ASN A 214 19.50 9.80 7.49
CA ASN A 214 19.05 11.17 7.68
C ASN A 214 19.54 12.04 6.52
N LEU A 215 18.64 12.62 5.73
CA LEU A 215 18.98 13.39 4.53
C LEU A 215 18.50 14.83 4.65
N SER A 216 18.95 15.69 3.72
CA SER A 216 18.49 17.07 3.63
C SER A 216 16.97 17.21 3.53
N TRP A 217 16.25 16.17 3.08
CA TRP A 217 14.80 16.13 2.92
C TRP A 217 14.10 14.96 3.63
N LEU A 218 14.84 14.13 4.38
CA LEU A 218 14.30 12.95 5.11
C LEU A 218 14.75 12.99 6.57
N LEU A 219 13.79 13.11 7.47
CA LEU A 219 14.01 13.17 8.92
C LEU A 219 13.84 11.79 9.53
N THR A 220 14.88 11.33 10.23
CA THR A 220 14.89 10.05 10.97
C THR A 220 15.06 10.33 12.47
N PRO A 221 14.66 9.40 13.35
CA PRO A 221 14.77 9.61 14.80
C PRO A 221 16.26 9.76 15.21
N VAL A 222 16.51 10.52 16.27
CA VAL A 222 17.82 10.58 16.92
C VAL A 222 18.02 9.26 17.66
N ARG A 223 19.04 8.47 17.30
CA ARG A 223 19.24 7.13 17.87
C ARG A 223 19.60 7.16 19.35
N ASN A 224 20.48 8.07 19.75
CA ASN A 224 20.99 8.22 21.11
C ASN A 224 20.72 9.63 21.64
N PRO A 225 19.46 9.99 21.98
CA PRO A 225 19.13 11.32 22.47
C PRO A 225 19.85 11.59 23.81
N ARG A 226 20.51 12.74 23.92
CA ARG A 226 21.26 13.20 25.11
C ARG A 226 20.64 14.43 25.77
N THR A 227 19.75 15.11 25.07
CA THR A 227 19.09 16.34 25.51
C THR A 227 17.58 16.17 25.54
N ARG A 228 16.91 16.98 26.38
CA ARG A 228 15.45 17.00 26.44
C ARG A 228 14.80 17.39 25.11
N ALA A 229 15.47 18.22 24.32
CA ALA A 229 15.01 18.63 23.00
C ALA A 229 15.01 17.46 22.01
N GLU A 230 16.06 16.64 21.99
CA GLU A 230 16.13 15.43 21.16
C GLU A 230 15.06 14.40 21.57
N GLU A 231 14.83 14.23 22.88
CA GLU A 231 13.74 13.35 23.38
C GLU A 231 12.37 13.82 22.89
N ARG A 232 12.08 15.13 23.00
CA ARG A 232 10.82 15.73 22.53
C ARG A 232 10.67 15.61 21.01
N TYR A 233 11.76 15.80 20.26
CA TYR A 233 11.78 15.57 18.82
C TYR A 233 11.45 14.10 18.49
N ASN A 234 12.07 13.13 19.17
CA ASN A 234 11.78 11.72 18.93
C ASN A 234 10.33 11.36 19.26
N GLU A 235 9.75 11.92 20.32
CA GLU A 235 8.33 11.75 20.65
C GLU A 235 7.41 12.33 19.55
N ALA A 236 7.73 13.52 19.05
CA ALA A 236 7.04 14.16 17.93
C ALA A 236 7.22 13.39 16.61
N HIS A 237 8.42 12.89 16.34
CA HIS A 237 8.75 12.07 15.17
C HIS A 237 7.95 10.77 15.19
N GLY A 238 7.97 10.05 16.30
CA GLY A 238 7.17 8.84 16.49
C GLY A 238 5.66 9.10 16.36
N ARG A 239 5.15 10.21 16.91
CA ARG A 239 3.75 10.66 16.69
C ARG A 239 3.41 10.86 15.22
N THR A 240 4.29 11.54 14.49
CA THR A 240 4.11 11.86 13.07
C THR A 240 4.19 10.59 12.22
N ARG A 241 5.18 9.73 12.46
CA ARG A 241 5.41 8.49 11.70
C ARG A 241 4.29 7.48 11.86
N ARG A 242 3.62 7.39 13.02
CA ARG A 242 2.49 6.46 13.28
C ARG A 242 1.38 6.46 12.22
N VAL A 243 1.27 7.48 11.35
CA VAL A 243 0.35 7.45 10.21
C VAL A 243 0.70 6.38 9.17
N ILE A 244 1.98 6.10 8.89
CA ILE A 244 2.38 5.08 7.91
C ILE A 244 2.09 3.66 8.42
N GLU A 245 2.34 3.41 9.70
CA GLU A 245 2.01 2.14 10.36
C GLU A 245 0.50 1.88 10.31
N ARG A 246 -0.32 2.90 10.62
CA ARG A 246 -1.78 2.84 10.50
C ARG A 246 -2.22 2.59 9.06
N THR A 247 -1.57 3.24 8.09
CA THR A 247 -1.83 3.03 6.66
C THR A 247 -1.57 1.58 6.26
N PHE A 248 -0.45 0.99 6.68
CA PHE A 248 -0.17 -0.43 6.44
C PHE A 248 -1.16 -1.37 7.12
N GLY A 249 -1.52 -1.08 8.38
CA GLY A 249 -2.55 -1.82 9.10
C GLY A 249 -3.86 -1.86 8.32
N LEU A 250 -4.35 -0.70 7.88
CA LEU A 250 -5.59 -0.63 7.09
C LEU A 250 -5.46 -1.28 5.72
N LEU A 251 -4.35 -1.06 5.01
CA LEU A 251 -4.12 -1.66 3.69
C LEU A 251 -4.17 -3.19 3.76
N LYS A 252 -3.45 -3.79 4.72
CA LYS A 252 -3.40 -5.25 4.91
C LYS A 252 -4.67 -5.81 5.56
N ALA A 253 -5.40 -5.04 6.35
CA ALA A 253 -6.69 -5.46 6.88
C ALA A 253 -7.79 -5.42 5.80
N ARG A 254 -7.78 -4.40 4.93
CA ARG A 254 -8.67 -4.29 3.78
C ARG A 254 -8.38 -5.39 2.76
N PHE A 255 -7.12 -5.57 2.37
CA PHE A 255 -6.71 -6.58 1.40
C PHE A 255 -5.89 -7.68 2.06
N ARG A 256 -6.60 -8.70 2.57
CA ARG A 256 -6.00 -9.80 3.33
C ARG A 256 -4.98 -10.61 2.52
N CYS A 257 -5.00 -10.55 1.20
CA CYS A 257 -3.98 -11.15 0.35
C CYS A 257 -2.56 -10.58 0.58
N LEU A 258 -2.45 -9.40 1.21
CA LEU A 258 -1.18 -8.76 1.58
C LEU A 258 -0.77 -9.08 3.03
N HIS A 259 -1.69 -9.62 3.83
CA HIS A 259 -1.44 -9.97 5.22
C HIS A 259 -0.92 -11.40 5.34
N MET A 260 -0.02 -11.65 6.30
CA MET A 260 0.60 -12.98 6.45
C MET A 260 -0.42 -14.10 6.73
N THR A 261 -1.52 -13.80 7.43
CA THR A 261 -2.62 -14.77 7.65
C THR A 261 -3.40 -15.10 6.38
N GLY A 262 -3.32 -14.28 5.33
CA GLY A 262 -3.85 -14.60 4.00
C GLY A 262 -2.99 -15.63 3.27
N GLY A 263 -1.87 -16.04 3.87
CA GLY A 263 -0.90 -16.95 3.30
C GLY A 263 0.11 -16.27 2.37
N SER A 264 0.96 -17.08 1.76
CA SER A 264 1.94 -16.60 0.79
C SER A 264 1.34 -16.54 -0.61
N LEU A 265 1.58 -15.44 -1.33
CA LEU A 265 1.15 -15.31 -2.72
C LEU A 265 1.93 -16.29 -3.61
N MET A 266 1.21 -17.24 -4.21
CA MET A 266 1.75 -18.25 -5.12
C MET A 266 1.83 -17.74 -6.57
N TYR A 267 2.42 -16.56 -6.75
CA TYR A 267 2.57 -15.90 -8.04
C TYR A 267 4.01 -15.50 -8.30
N SER A 268 4.35 -15.28 -9.58
CA SER A 268 5.64 -14.71 -9.91
C SER A 268 5.84 -13.35 -9.21
N PRO A 269 7.08 -13.00 -8.83
CA PRO A 269 7.36 -11.73 -8.15
C PRO A 269 6.75 -10.52 -8.87
N LYS A 270 6.85 -10.47 -10.21
CA LYS A 270 6.23 -9.42 -11.04
C LYS A 270 4.71 -9.33 -10.87
N LYS A 271 4.01 -10.46 -10.78
CA LYS A 271 2.54 -10.46 -10.58
C LYS A 271 2.19 -10.08 -9.14
N VAL A 272 3.01 -10.46 -8.16
CA VAL A 272 2.89 -9.99 -6.77
C VAL A 272 3.05 -8.46 -6.71
N CYS A 273 4.02 -7.87 -7.42
CA CYS A 273 4.14 -6.40 -7.52
C CYS A 273 2.84 -5.74 -8.01
N HIS A 274 2.22 -6.29 -9.07
CA HIS A 274 0.96 -5.74 -9.60
C HIS A 274 -0.19 -5.89 -8.60
N ILE A 275 -0.27 -7.00 -7.86
CA ILE A 275 -1.27 -7.18 -6.79
C ILE A 275 -1.11 -6.10 -5.72
N ILE A 276 0.11 -5.90 -5.23
CA ILE A 276 0.43 -4.89 -4.21
C ILE A 276 0.03 -3.49 -4.67
N VAL A 277 0.46 -3.08 -5.87
CA VAL A 277 0.17 -1.75 -6.40
C VAL A 277 -1.32 -1.57 -6.66
N ALA A 278 -2.02 -2.60 -7.15
CA ALA A 278 -3.47 -2.58 -7.31
C ALA A 278 -4.18 -2.40 -5.96
N CYS A 279 -3.76 -3.10 -4.91
CA CYS A 279 -4.30 -2.90 -3.56
C CYS A 279 -4.08 -1.47 -3.05
N CYS A 280 -2.89 -0.88 -3.28
CA CYS A 280 -2.63 0.51 -2.90
C CYS A 280 -3.56 1.49 -3.64
N MET A 281 -3.76 1.29 -4.95
CA MET A 281 -4.72 2.06 -5.75
C MET A 281 -6.15 1.91 -5.22
N LEU A 282 -6.59 0.68 -4.95
CA LEU A 282 -7.95 0.40 -4.46
C LEU A 282 -8.18 0.91 -3.04
N HIS A 283 -7.14 0.96 -2.19
CA HIS A 283 -7.18 1.61 -0.89
C HIS A 283 -7.46 3.10 -1.03
N ASN A 284 -6.72 3.81 -1.88
CA ASN A 284 -6.96 5.23 -2.15
C ASN A 284 -8.34 5.49 -2.78
N LEU A 285 -8.79 4.61 -3.68
CA LEU A 285 -10.14 4.69 -4.25
C LEU A 285 -11.20 4.57 -3.14
N ALA A 286 -11.02 3.64 -2.20
CA ALA A 286 -11.93 3.48 -1.07
C ALA A 286 -11.94 4.71 -0.16
N LEU A 287 -10.78 5.31 0.14
CA LEU A 287 -10.69 6.57 0.88
C LEU A 287 -11.40 7.71 0.14
N ARG A 288 -11.15 7.87 -1.17
CA ARG A 288 -11.75 8.91 -2.03
C ARG A 288 -13.27 8.82 -2.09
N ARG A 289 -13.79 7.60 -2.05
CA ARG A 289 -15.23 7.33 -2.05
C ARG A 289 -15.81 7.19 -0.64
N GLN A 290 -15.02 7.47 0.39
CA GLN A 290 -15.40 7.38 1.80
C GLN A 290 -16.07 6.04 2.14
N VAL A 291 -15.57 4.94 1.55
CA VAL A 291 -16.09 3.60 1.81
C VAL A 291 -15.74 3.22 3.25
N PRO A 292 -16.74 2.94 4.12
CA PRO A 292 -16.47 2.60 5.50
C PRO A 292 -15.64 1.32 5.57
N PHE A 293 -14.71 1.29 6.51
CA PHE A 293 -13.90 0.10 6.77
C PHE A 293 -14.61 -0.78 7.79
N LEU A 294 -15.21 -1.88 7.31
CA LEU A 294 -15.95 -2.83 8.13
C LEU A 294 -15.07 -4.05 8.47
N GLN A 295 -14.98 -4.40 9.75
CA GLN A 295 -14.41 -5.68 10.21
C GLN A 295 -15.54 -6.71 10.41
N GLU A 296 -15.22 -7.99 10.20
CA GLU A 296 -16.19 -9.11 10.33
C GLU A 296 -16.78 -9.23 11.75
N ASP A 297 -16.05 -8.76 12.77
CA ASP A 297 -16.45 -8.84 14.18
C ASP A 297 -17.38 -7.70 14.65
N GLY A 298 -17.90 -6.88 13.73
CA GLY A 298 -18.90 -5.85 14.05
C GLY A 298 -18.39 -4.61 14.78
N ARG A 299 -17.09 -4.51 15.06
CA ARG A 299 -16.46 -3.28 15.58
C ARG A 299 -16.18 -2.31 14.43
N ASP A 300 -16.47 -1.03 14.65
CA ASP A 300 -16.13 0.03 13.71
C ASP A 300 -14.60 0.07 13.57
N GLY A 301 -14.08 -0.24 12.38
CA GLY A 301 -12.70 -0.66 12.17
C GLY A 301 -11.65 0.46 12.23
N GLY A 302 -12.00 1.62 12.82
CA GLY A 302 -11.12 2.79 12.93
C GLY A 302 -9.87 2.58 13.78
N VAL A 303 -9.78 1.45 14.51
CA VAL A 303 -8.61 1.07 15.29
C VAL A 303 -8.11 -0.29 14.81
N VAL A 304 -7.22 -0.27 13.81
CA VAL A 304 -6.40 -1.45 13.51
C VAL A 304 -5.35 -1.55 14.62
N ALA A 305 -5.27 -2.70 15.28
CA ALA A 305 -4.18 -2.98 16.20
C ALA A 305 -2.84 -2.67 15.49
N ALA A 306 -1.94 -2.01 16.21
CA ALA A 306 -0.61 -1.69 15.70
C ALA A 306 -0.01 -2.95 15.08
N VAL A 307 0.44 -2.84 13.83
CA VAL A 307 1.33 -3.84 13.26
C VAL A 307 2.53 -3.89 14.19
N GLU A 308 2.91 -5.09 14.67
CA GLU A 308 4.09 -5.23 15.52
C GLU A 308 5.25 -4.46 14.88
N PRO A 309 5.92 -3.57 15.62
CA PRO A 309 7.02 -2.80 15.08
C PRO A 309 8.00 -3.75 14.40
N GLU A 310 8.38 -3.45 13.16
CA GLU A 310 9.50 -4.13 12.55
C GLU A 310 10.74 -3.75 13.36
N GLU A 311 11.41 -4.74 13.96
CA GLU A 311 12.64 -4.52 14.74
C GLU A 311 13.68 -3.85 13.84
N SER A 312 14.08 -2.64 14.23
CA SER A 312 15.13 -1.86 13.59
C SER A 312 16.43 -2.09 14.35
N ASP A 313 17.30 -2.96 13.86
CA ASP A 313 18.67 -3.06 14.36
C ASP A 313 19.59 -2.03 13.71
N GLU A 314 20.54 -1.57 14.52
CA GLU A 314 21.48 -0.48 14.28
C GLU A 314 22.54 -0.84 13.23
N GLU A 315 22.57 -0.14 12.10
CA GLU A 315 23.72 -0.14 11.18
C GLU A 315 24.44 1.21 11.26
N GLU A 316 25.76 1.18 11.42
CA GLU A 316 26.65 2.35 11.44
C GLU A 316 26.52 3.13 10.12
N ASP A 317 26.14 4.40 10.23
CA ASP A 317 26.11 5.32 9.09
C ASP A 317 27.47 6.02 8.99
N ASP A 318 28.06 5.93 7.80
CA ASP A 318 29.28 6.60 7.40
C ASP A 318 28.91 8.07 7.08
N GLY A 319 28.80 8.87 8.15
CA GLY A 319 28.91 10.33 8.18
C GLY A 319 28.35 11.14 7.02
N ALA A 320 27.06 11.52 7.12
CA ALA A 320 26.59 12.81 6.60
C ALA A 320 25.42 13.34 7.46
N GLU A 321 25.73 13.78 8.70
CA GLU A 321 24.81 14.59 9.50
C GLU A 321 24.40 15.84 8.71
N THR A 322 23.20 15.79 8.13
CA THR A 322 22.64 16.97 7.49
C THR A 322 21.96 17.82 8.56
N ASP A 323 22.57 18.98 8.85
CA ASP A 323 22.23 20.06 9.78
C ASP A 323 20.71 20.40 9.93
N ASN A 324 19.85 20.03 8.97
CA ASN A 324 18.43 20.35 9.00
C ASN A 324 17.67 19.72 10.19
N ARG A 325 17.98 18.48 10.56
CA ARG A 325 17.32 17.84 11.72
C ARG A 325 17.67 18.58 13.01
N ASP A 326 18.95 18.85 13.21
CA ASP A 326 19.45 19.49 14.43
C ASP A 326 18.94 20.93 14.54
N ARG A 327 18.90 21.68 13.45
CA ARG A 327 18.21 22.99 13.39
C ARG A 327 16.74 22.93 13.77
N ILE A 328 16.03 21.89 13.32
CA ILE A 328 14.61 21.71 13.69
C ILE A 328 14.49 21.42 15.19
N ILE A 329 15.36 20.56 15.74
CA ILE A 329 15.41 20.26 17.18
C ILE A 329 15.66 21.55 17.97
N GLU A 330 16.69 22.30 17.58
CA GLU A 330 17.09 23.53 18.25
C GLU A 330 16.01 24.63 18.20
N GLN A 331 15.31 24.76 17.08
CA GLN A 331 14.35 25.84 16.87
C GLN A 331 12.96 25.53 17.46
N TYR A 332 12.53 24.27 17.44
CA TYR A 332 11.13 23.90 17.71
C TYR A 332 10.93 23.01 18.94
N PHE A 333 12.00 22.44 19.53
CA PHE A 333 11.87 21.41 20.58
C PHE A 333 12.56 21.75 21.92
N GLN A 334 13.00 23.01 22.13
CA GLN A 334 13.60 23.49 23.39
C GLN A 334 12.70 23.31 24.62
#